data_AF-A0A381I6B6-F1
#
_entry.id   AF-A0A381I6B6-F1
#
_cell.length_a   1.000
_cell.length_b   1.000
_cell.length_c   1.000
_cell.angle_alpha   90.00
_cell.angle_beta   90.00
_cell.angle_gamma   90.00
#
_symmetry.space_group_name_H-M   'P 1'
#
loop_
_entity.id
_entity.type
_entity.pdbx_description
1 polymer ?
#
loop_
_entity_poly.entity_id
_entity_poly.type
_entity_poly.pdbx_seq_one_letter_code
_entity_poly.pdbx_strand_id
1 'polypeptide(L)'
;MIKEIQNNIVSSLEDYVKAYTEDFINIIGSITMIQEITKYDEVVKVFKNWLESTTSLTIERFINVLAKQSGLFLQDSCMKLQNKIKGNLDIIDALSKYTEHGTGEILLPSVHMEFIIEKASKKIMEQNFIIIRKNLEKVLVSYEVQKQVFTLPNREKLMEVANKKDYVYSVSDFNSILTNVTVTQNEELEDSITRLSAYGEEGNEIIREFIGKYILNPFIVKTININDKKGIEIRALIPNLVISSVLEYFKNRKVDDNVSTFMFFAKDTIYMDDNLGMNFASEKNIILASNNLDVGSNVKINVSGKSGELVDNSMYGKNGEDGRDAGNIYLYIKEEIRNYRLTLIANGGNGSKGIDGENGETGASGSNGADAGYTSYFHGQMFKGYFEKGTSGKKGEKGGAGGNAGRGGNAGKKGNIYFISDSEEQKNRIINHCDITVKDGEAGPNGRPGLGGYGGSGGYHGYNTLSFSPSGIDKTVYYTGYFTSWDYKLDSIIKYHIEFSGGSWNEGKTGPAREYAEYGDRGDNGGFNAPNTKLSTAVSKVEENLIKEKYQGYCSEI
;
A
#
# COMPACT_ATOMS: atom_id res chain seq x y z
N MET A 1 27.41 -47.07 5.98
CA MET A 1 26.39 -47.95 5.35
C MET A 1 26.16 -49.29 6.05
N ILE A 2 26.88 -50.41 5.84
CA ILE A 2 26.52 -51.69 6.52
C ILE A 2 26.62 -51.60 8.06
N LYS A 3 27.72 -51.04 8.59
CA LYS A 3 27.87 -50.74 10.02
C LYS A 3 26.79 -49.81 10.58
N GLU A 4 26.28 -48.92 9.74
CA GLU A 4 25.27 -47.92 10.10
C GLU A 4 23.87 -48.55 10.10
N ILE A 5 23.60 -49.46 9.16
CA ILE A 5 22.43 -50.32 9.14
C ILE A 5 22.44 -51.27 10.35
N GLN A 6 23.58 -51.87 10.68
CA GLN A 6 23.75 -52.68 11.89
C GLN A 6 23.46 -51.87 13.16
N ASN A 7 24.04 -50.67 13.29
CA ASN A 7 23.80 -49.79 14.43
C ASN A 7 22.34 -49.34 14.53
N ASN A 8 21.68 -49.06 13.40
CA ASN A 8 20.26 -48.67 13.37
C ASN A 8 19.33 -49.84 13.71
N ILE A 9 19.67 -51.07 13.29
CA ILE A 9 18.93 -52.29 13.67
C ILE A 9 19.09 -52.55 15.18
N VAL A 10 20.31 -52.43 15.70
CA VAL A 10 20.60 -52.58 17.14
C VAL A 10 19.85 -51.52 17.95
N SER A 11 19.92 -50.24 17.56
CA SER A 11 19.18 -49.15 18.22
C SER A 11 17.67 -49.38 18.16
N SER A 12 17.13 -49.80 17.02
CA SER A 12 15.69 -50.07 16.89
C SER A 12 15.24 -51.31 17.66
N LEU A 13 16.13 -52.28 17.89
CA LEU A 13 15.89 -53.44 18.76
C LEU A 13 15.92 -53.00 20.23
N GLU A 14 16.87 -52.15 20.62
CA GLU A 14 16.95 -51.59 21.97
C GLU A 14 15.69 -50.77 22.30
N ASP A 15 15.24 -49.92 21.38
CA ASP A 15 14.02 -49.12 21.56
C ASP A 15 12.76 -49.99 21.62
N TYR A 16 12.68 -51.05 20.80
CA TYR A 16 11.56 -51.99 20.83
C TYR A 16 11.55 -52.83 22.11
N VAL A 17 12.71 -53.28 22.59
CA VAL A 17 12.84 -54.00 23.86
C VAL A 17 12.49 -53.06 25.01
N LYS A 18 12.91 -51.79 24.99
CA LYS A 18 12.51 -50.78 25.98
C LYS A 18 11.00 -50.54 25.97
N ALA A 19 10.40 -50.29 24.81
CA ALA A 19 8.95 -50.06 24.69
C ALA A 19 8.14 -51.29 25.14
N TYR A 20 8.57 -52.50 24.76
CA TYR A 20 7.94 -53.73 25.23
C TYR A 20 8.12 -53.92 26.75
N THR A 21 9.26 -53.52 27.30
CA THR A 21 9.52 -53.56 28.74
C THR A 21 8.67 -52.54 29.49
N GLU A 22 8.47 -51.34 28.95
CA GLU A 22 7.59 -50.30 29.51
C GLU A 22 6.11 -50.69 29.43
N ASP A 23 5.66 -51.24 28.31
CA ASP A 23 4.31 -51.80 28.16
C ASP A 23 4.10 -52.97 29.11
N PHE A 24 5.09 -53.85 29.26
CA PHE A 24 5.06 -54.95 30.22
C PHE A 24 5.00 -54.43 31.67
N ILE A 25 5.79 -53.41 32.03
CA ILE A 25 5.76 -52.75 33.34
C ILE A 25 4.39 -52.09 33.60
N ASN A 26 3.79 -51.44 32.60
CA ASN A 26 2.47 -50.81 32.72
C ASN A 26 1.33 -51.83 32.87
N ILE A 27 1.42 -52.96 32.16
CA ILE A 27 0.50 -54.10 32.30
C ILE A 27 0.65 -54.77 33.68
N ILE A 28 1.87 -54.82 34.24
CA ILE A 28 2.14 -55.34 35.58
C ILE A 28 1.64 -54.38 36.67
N GLY A 29 1.81 -53.06 36.49
CA GLY A 29 1.36 -52.02 37.43
C GLY A 29 -0.16 -51.96 37.63
N SER A 30 -0.93 -52.62 36.75
CA SER A 30 -2.39 -52.69 36.80
C SER A 30 -2.94 -54.00 37.42
N ILE A 31 -2.08 -54.92 37.86
CA ILE A 31 -2.48 -56.21 38.47
C ILE A 31 -2.17 -56.22 39.97
N THR A 32 -3.20 -56.03 40.80
CA THR A 32 -3.15 -56.20 42.25
C THR A 32 -3.25 -57.68 42.63
N MET A 33 -2.11 -58.36 42.85
CA MET A 33 -2.03 -59.52 43.78
C MET A 33 -0.64 -59.63 44.43
N ILE A 34 -0.63 -59.62 45.76
CA ILE A 34 0.51 -59.30 46.64
C ILE A 34 1.50 -60.48 46.87
N GLN A 35 1.30 -61.67 46.30
CA GLN A 35 2.17 -62.83 46.59
C GLN A 35 3.21 -63.18 45.52
N GLU A 36 3.13 -62.58 44.34
CA GLU A 36 4.09 -62.84 43.26
C GLU A 36 5.22 -61.78 43.15
N ILE A 37 5.02 -60.60 43.73
CA ILE A 37 5.91 -59.42 43.61
C ILE A 37 7.36 -59.72 44.04
N THR A 38 7.58 -60.52 45.09
CA THR A 38 8.92 -60.80 45.62
C THR A 38 9.79 -61.65 44.69
N LYS A 39 9.19 -62.52 43.86
CA LYS A 39 9.91 -63.31 42.85
C LYS A 39 10.18 -62.50 41.58
N TYR A 40 9.32 -61.54 41.26
CA TYR A 40 9.47 -60.69 40.07
C TYR A 40 10.44 -59.51 40.28
N ASP A 41 10.55 -58.98 41.51
CA ASP A 41 11.59 -57.99 41.86
C ASP A 41 13.01 -58.56 41.68
N GLU A 42 13.22 -59.85 41.93
CA GLU A 42 14.50 -60.52 41.62
C GLU A 42 14.78 -60.55 40.12
N VAL A 43 13.77 -60.82 39.28
CA VAL A 43 13.93 -60.88 37.80
C VAL A 43 14.23 -59.50 37.23
N VAL A 44 13.51 -58.46 37.67
CA VAL A 44 13.76 -57.07 37.27
C VAL A 44 15.14 -56.59 37.74
N LYS A 45 15.58 -57.01 38.94
CA LYS A 45 16.91 -56.71 39.47
C LYS A 45 18.03 -57.41 38.71
N VAL A 46 17.84 -58.67 38.29
CA VAL A 46 18.78 -59.39 37.42
C VAL A 46 18.87 -58.73 36.04
N PHE A 47 17.74 -58.28 35.49
CA PHE A 47 17.67 -57.60 34.20
C PHE A 47 18.33 -56.21 34.22
N LYS A 48 18.08 -55.41 35.27
CA LYS A 48 18.75 -54.11 35.49
C LYS A 48 20.26 -54.27 35.70
N ASN A 49 20.68 -55.22 36.55
CA ASN A 49 22.09 -55.50 36.75
C ASN A 49 22.79 -55.97 35.46
N TRP A 50 22.10 -56.68 34.57
CA TRP A 50 22.63 -57.07 33.26
C TRP A 50 22.79 -55.88 32.31
N LEU A 51 21.79 -55.00 32.24
CA LEU A 51 21.85 -53.74 31.49
C LEU A 51 22.98 -52.81 31.96
N GLU A 52 23.24 -52.77 33.27
CA GLU A 52 24.24 -51.88 33.88
C GLU A 52 25.67 -52.43 33.86
N SER A 53 25.88 -53.74 33.64
CA SER A 53 27.21 -54.38 33.78
C SER A 53 27.92 -54.77 32.48
N THR A 54 27.31 -54.54 31.30
CA THR A 54 27.79 -55.20 30.07
C THR A 54 28.46 -54.22 29.09
N THR A 55 29.80 -54.15 29.13
CA THR A 55 30.65 -53.45 28.13
C THR A 55 31.12 -54.37 26.98
N SER A 56 30.69 -55.63 26.94
CA SER A 56 31.10 -56.61 25.93
C SER A 56 29.97 -57.62 25.68
N LEU A 57 29.37 -57.55 24.50
CA LEU A 57 28.28 -58.43 24.06
C LEU A 57 28.79 -59.82 23.68
N THR A 58 28.23 -60.87 24.29
CA THR A 58 27.87 -62.08 23.54
C THR A 58 26.43 -62.47 23.90
N ILE A 59 25.54 -62.26 22.93
CA ILE A 59 24.09 -62.49 22.97
C ILE A 59 23.72 -63.93 23.39
N GLU A 60 24.62 -64.87 23.15
CA GLU A 60 24.52 -66.26 23.58
C GLU A 60 24.39 -66.42 25.10
N ARG A 61 25.00 -65.53 25.89
CA ARG A 61 24.81 -65.50 27.36
C ARG A 61 23.41 -65.03 27.75
N PHE A 62 22.84 -64.07 27.02
CA PHE A 62 21.49 -63.54 27.28
C PHE A 62 20.40 -64.59 27.01
N ILE A 63 20.50 -65.30 25.88
CA ILE A 63 19.57 -66.40 25.54
C ILE A 63 19.67 -67.52 26.58
N ASN A 64 20.87 -67.87 27.04
CA ASN A 64 21.07 -68.90 28.06
C ASN A 64 20.52 -68.51 29.45
N VAL A 65 20.50 -67.21 29.80
CA VAL A 65 19.91 -66.71 31.04
C VAL A 65 18.38 -66.71 30.96
N LEU A 66 17.81 -66.27 29.84
CA LEU A 66 16.37 -66.34 29.57
C LEU A 66 15.83 -67.77 29.54
N ALA A 67 16.57 -68.71 28.93
CA ALA A 67 16.19 -70.11 28.87
C ALA A 67 16.21 -70.79 30.25
N LYS A 68 17.07 -70.36 31.18
CA LYS A 68 17.12 -70.87 32.56
C LYS A 68 15.97 -70.38 33.45
N GLN A 69 15.29 -69.31 33.05
CA GLN A 69 14.17 -68.69 33.79
C GLN A 69 12.80 -69.03 33.17
N SER A 70 12.75 -69.98 32.23
CA SER A 70 11.57 -70.32 31.41
C SER A 70 10.37 -70.88 32.19
N GLY A 71 10.51 -71.15 33.48
CA GLY A 71 9.40 -71.58 34.35
C GLY A 71 8.48 -70.45 34.85
N LEU A 72 8.81 -69.18 34.56
CA LEU A 72 8.11 -67.99 35.07
C LEU A 72 7.25 -67.25 34.03
N PHE A 73 7.13 -67.77 32.81
CA PHE A 73 6.45 -67.07 31.71
C PHE A 73 5.28 -67.89 31.15
N LEU A 74 4.17 -67.22 30.79
CA LEU A 74 3.14 -67.81 29.93
C LEU A 74 3.80 -68.27 28.62
N GLN A 75 3.78 -69.59 28.40
CA GLN A 75 4.59 -70.32 27.42
C GLN A 75 4.48 -69.75 26.00
N ASP A 76 3.29 -69.29 25.60
CA ASP A 76 3.02 -68.75 24.26
C ASP A 76 3.60 -67.35 24.01
N SER A 77 3.56 -66.45 25.00
CA SER A 77 4.10 -65.10 24.87
C SER A 77 5.63 -65.11 24.89
N CYS A 78 6.20 -65.99 25.70
CA CYS A 78 7.65 -66.19 25.77
C CYS A 78 8.20 -66.88 24.51
N MET A 79 7.48 -67.88 23.95
CA MET A 79 7.83 -68.46 22.65
C MET A 79 7.76 -67.43 21.52
N LYS A 80 6.72 -66.57 21.49
CA LYS A 80 6.63 -65.50 20.49
C LYS A 80 7.79 -64.52 20.60
N LEU A 81 8.17 -64.12 21.82
CA LEU A 81 9.30 -63.23 22.06
C LEU A 81 10.64 -63.91 21.73
N GLN A 82 10.85 -65.16 22.15
CA GLN A 82 12.04 -65.95 21.83
C GLN A 82 12.18 -66.19 20.32
N ASN A 83 11.11 -66.51 19.61
CA ASN A 83 11.13 -66.71 18.17
C ASN A 83 11.42 -65.40 17.41
N LYS A 84 10.92 -64.27 17.92
CA LYS A 84 11.15 -62.95 17.30
C LYS A 84 12.55 -62.40 17.60
N ILE A 85 13.08 -62.64 18.80
CA ILE A 85 14.47 -62.34 19.16
C ILE A 85 15.42 -63.23 18.37
N LYS A 86 15.21 -64.55 18.34
CA LYS A 86 16.00 -65.50 17.56
C LYS A 86 15.98 -65.16 16.07
N GLY A 87 14.79 -64.89 15.53
CA GLY A 87 14.62 -64.45 14.15
C GLY A 87 15.30 -63.12 13.82
N ASN A 88 15.55 -62.25 14.80
CA ASN A 88 16.32 -61.01 14.61
C ASN A 88 17.83 -61.21 14.78
N LEU A 89 18.25 -62.18 15.58
CA LEU A 89 19.64 -62.52 15.84
C LEU A 89 20.27 -63.32 14.70
N ASP A 90 19.51 -64.21 14.08
CA ASP A 90 19.94 -64.96 12.89
C ASP A 90 20.24 -64.00 11.71
N ILE A 91 19.58 -62.84 11.66
CA ILE A 91 19.83 -61.75 10.69
C ILE A 91 21.16 -61.06 10.96
N ILE A 92 21.42 -60.73 12.23
CA ILE A 92 22.63 -60.02 12.65
C ILE A 92 23.87 -60.90 12.44
N ASP A 93 23.75 -62.20 12.70
CA ASP A 93 24.78 -63.20 12.44
C ASP A 93 25.03 -63.37 10.92
N ALA A 94 23.98 -63.44 10.10
CA ALA A 94 24.09 -63.50 8.64
C ALA A 94 24.75 -62.24 8.03
N LEU A 95 24.39 -61.04 8.51
CA LEU A 95 24.98 -59.77 8.09
C LEU A 95 26.45 -59.61 8.54
N SER A 96 26.82 -60.18 9.69
CA SER A 96 28.21 -60.18 10.19
C SER A 96 29.10 -61.14 9.39
N LYS A 97 28.62 -62.34 9.04
CA LYS A 97 29.36 -63.29 8.19
C LYS A 97 29.59 -62.78 6.77
N TYR A 98 28.66 -62.00 6.22
CA TYR A 98 28.82 -61.35 4.91
C TYR A 98 29.96 -60.31 4.89
N THR A 99 30.19 -59.61 6.01
CA THR A 99 31.23 -58.58 6.13
C THR A 99 32.63 -59.12 6.38
N GLU A 100 32.79 -60.36 6.88
CA GLU A 100 34.09 -60.99 7.13
C GLU A 100 34.65 -61.81 5.95
N HIS A 101 33.82 -62.31 5.03
CA HIS A 101 34.26 -63.26 3.99
C HIS A 101 33.97 -62.85 2.53
N GLY A 102 33.29 -61.73 2.29
CA GLY A 102 33.24 -61.08 0.97
C GLY A 102 32.58 -61.79 -0.22
N THR A 103 32.17 -63.07 -0.14
CA THR A 103 31.65 -63.81 -1.32
C THR A 103 30.61 -64.92 -1.06
N GLY A 104 29.87 -64.92 0.05
CA GLY A 104 28.87 -65.97 0.33
C GLY A 104 27.41 -65.55 0.08
N GLU A 105 26.67 -66.31 -0.73
CA GLU A 105 25.19 -66.22 -0.82
C GLU A 105 24.56 -66.42 0.57
N ILE A 106 23.69 -65.49 0.96
CA ILE A 106 22.97 -65.52 2.24
C ILE A 106 21.83 -66.55 2.15
N LEU A 107 21.98 -67.72 2.77
CA LEU A 107 20.92 -68.72 2.95
C LEU A 107 20.18 -68.49 4.29
N LEU A 108 19.30 -67.50 4.30
CA LEU A 108 18.24 -67.34 5.32
C LEU A 108 16.94 -67.97 4.78
N PRO A 109 16.08 -68.58 5.61
CA PRO A 109 14.76 -69.05 5.16
C PRO A 109 13.97 -67.88 4.53
N SER A 110 13.53 -68.03 3.27
CA SER A 110 13.03 -66.94 2.42
C SER A 110 12.01 -66.02 3.09
N VAL A 111 11.10 -66.59 3.89
CA VAL A 111 10.00 -65.89 4.56
C VAL A 111 10.48 -64.89 5.62
N HIS A 112 11.62 -65.15 6.28
CA HIS A 112 12.16 -64.22 7.27
C HIS A 112 12.92 -63.08 6.58
N MET A 113 13.72 -63.38 5.54
CA MET A 113 14.39 -62.34 4.73
C MET A 113 13.41 -61.33 4.16
N GLU A 114 12.30 -61.79 3.59
CA GLU A 114 11.29 -60.90 3.01
C GLU A 114 10.73 -59.93 4.05
N PHE A 115 10.33 -60.42 5.23
CA PHE A 115 9.79 -59.57 6.30
C PHE A 115 10.80 -58.54 6.85
N ILE A 116 12.08 -58.92 6.94
CA ILE A 116 13.15 -58.05 7.44
C ILE A 116 13.51 -56.99 6.40
N ILE A 117 13.68 -57.41 5.15
CA ILE A 117 13.95 -56.52 4.02
C ILE A 117 12.79 -55.54 3.89
N GLU A 118 11.54 -55.99 4.03
CA GLU A 118 10.36 -55.14 4.01
C GLU A 118 10.38 -54.10 5.14
N LYS A 119 10.59 -54.50 6.39
CA LYS A 119 10.63 -53.56 7.53
C LYS A 119 11.80 -52.58 7.48
N ALA A 120 12.99 -53.05 7.13
CA ALA A 120 14.18 -52.20 7.04
C ALA A 120 14.05 -51.22 5.86
N SER A 121 13.55 -51.69 4.71
CA SER A 121 13.29 -50.84 3.54
C SER A 121 12.25 -49.77 3.86
N LYS A 122 11.17 -50.13 4.57
CA LYS A 122 10.15 -49.16 5.00
C LYS A 122 10.73 -48.08 5.93
N LYS A 123 11.55 -48.46 6.91
CA LYS A 123 12.14 -47.49 7.86
C LYS A 123 13.22 -46.61 7.20
N ILE A 124 13.99 -47.15 6.27
CA ILE A 124 14.94 -46.38 5.43
C ILE A 124 14.18 -45.40 4.54
N MET A 125 13.06 -45.82 3.96
CA MET A 125 12.19 -44.98 3.14
C MET A 125 11.57 -43.84 3.96
N GLU A 126 11.05 -44.12 5.15
CA GLU A 126 10.52 -43.10 6.08
C GLU A 126 11.60 -42.06 6.44
N GLN A 127 12.83 -42.49 6.77
CA GLN A 127 13.92 -41.56 7.06
C GLN A 127 14.37 -40.77 5.83
N ASN A 128 14.40 -41.39 4.66
CA ASN A 128 14.69 -40.71 3.40
C ASN A 128 13.65 -39.62 3.12
N PHE A 129 12.36 -39.90 3.34
CA PHE A 129 11.33 -38.88 3.19
C PHE A 129 11.49 -37.72 4.16
N ILE A 130 11.86 -37.97 5.41
CA ILE A 130 12.13 -36.89 6.38
C ILE A 130 13.26 -35.98 5.88
N ILE A 131 14.36 -36.57 5.40
CA ILE A 131 15.53 -35.83 4.89
C ILE A 131 15.14 -35.03 3.63
N ILE A 132 14.50 -35.68 2.67
CA ILE A 132 14.06 -35.07 1.42
C ILE A 132 13.08 -33.92 1.69
N ARG A 133 12.08 -34.12 2.57
CA ARG A 133 11.11 -33.08 2.94
C ARG A 133 11.82 -31.86 3.56
N LYS A 134 12.80 -32.08 4.44
CA LYS A 134 13.61 -30.98 5.02
C LYS A 134 14.39 -30.21 3.96
N ASN A 135 15.01 -30.91 3.01
CA ASN A 135 15.77 -30.28 1.93
C ASN A 135 14.84 -29.48 1.00
N LEU A 136 13.71 -30.06 0.59
CA LEU A 136 12.69 -29.34 -0.20
C LEU A 136 12.18 -28.11 0.54
N GLU A 137 11.86 -28.22 1.83
CA GLU A 137 11.37 -27.10 2.62
C GLU A 137 12.42 -25.99 2.69
N LYS A 138 13.66 -26.34 3.00
CA LYS A 138 14.79 -25.40 3.05
C LYS A 138 14.96 -24.63 1.73
N VAL A 139 14.92 -25.33 0.59
CA VAL A 139 15.07 -24.69 -0.72
C VAL A 139 13.85 -23.85 -1.07
N LEU A 140 12.64 -24.41 -0.95
CA LEU A 140 11.42 -23.74 -1.39
C LEU A 140 11.03 -22.56 -0.50
N VAL A 141 11.39 -22.55 0.79
CA VAL A 141 11.15 -21.42 1.71
C VAL A 141 12.18 -20.29 1.56
N SER A 142 13.26 -20.53 0.80
CA SER A 142 14.32 -19.54 0.60
C SER A 142 13.81 -18.26 -0.08
N TYR A 143 14.46 -17.14 0.24
CA TYR A 143 14.15 -15.84 -0.35
C TYR A 143 14.16 -15.88 -1.89
N GLU A 144 15.19 -16.49 -2.48
CA GLU A 144 15.37 -16.56 -3.93
C GLU A 144 14.21 -17.27 -4.64
N VAL A 145 13.68 -18.36 -4.04
CA VAL A 145 12.50 -19.03 -4.59
C VAL A 145 11.26 -18.17 -4.35
N GLN A 146 11.04 -17.71 -3.12
CA GLN A 146 9.81 -17.03 -2.74
C GLN A 146 9.58 -15.72 -3.49
N LYS A 147 10.64 -14.93 -3.73
CA LYS A 147 10.58 -13.67 -4.50
C LYS A 147 9.88 -13.81 -5.85
N GLN A 148 10.13 -14.91 -6.54
CA GLN A 148 9.70 -15.12 -7.92
C GLN A 148 8.46 -15.99 -8.08
N VAL A 149 7.91 -16.59 -7.01
CA VAL A 149 6.81 -17.59 -7.12
C VAL A 149 5.59 -17.09 -7.87
N PHE A 150 5.28 -15.79 -7.83
CA PHE A 150 4.15 -15.19 -8.56
C PHE A 150 4.50 -14.74 -9.99
N THR A 151 5.78 -14.70 -10.33
CA THR A 151 6.29 -14.37 -11.67
C THR A 151 6.87 -15.59 -12.40
N LEU A 152 6.79 -16.79 -11.81
CA LEU A 152 7.27 -18.03 -12.41
C LEU A 152 6.58 -18.27 -13.77
N PRO A 153 7.33 -18.41 -14.87
CA PRO A 153 6.75 -18.58 -16.21
C PRO A 153 5.84 -19.82 -16.34
N ASN A 154 6.14 -20.87 -15.57
CA ASN A 154 5.41 -22.12 -15.57
C ASN A 154 4.39 -22.23 -14.41
N ARG A 155 4.10 -21.14 -13.68
CA ARG A 155 3.18 -21.17 -12.53
C ARG A 155 1.78 -21.64 -12.91
N GLU A 156 1.25 -21.17 -14.04
CA GLU A 156 -0.07 -21.58 -14.54
C GLU A 156 -0.12 -23.07 -14.85
N LYS A 157 0.92 -23.58 -15.51
CA LYS A 157 1.10 -25.02 -15.74
C LYS A 157 1.10 -25.77 -14.39
N LEU A 158 1.89 -25.31 -13.41
CA LEU A 158 1.94 -25.92 -12.07
C LEU A 158 0.58 -25.90 -11.35
N MET A 159 -0.22 -24.84 -11.49
CA MET A 159 -1.59 -24.80 -10.97
C MET A 159 -2.51 -25.81 -11.66
N GLU A 160 -2.40 -25.94 -12.97
CA GLU A 160 -3.21 -26.88 -13.74
C GLU A 160 -2.89 -28.34 -13.36
N VAL A 161 -1.61 -28.67 -13.24
CA VAL A 161 -1.16 -30.04 -12.94
C VAL A 161 -1.27 -30.39 -11.46
N ALA A 162 -1.26 -29.43 -10.54
CA ALA A 162 -1.45 -29.67 -9.11
C ALA A 162 -2.80 -30.34 -8.79
N ASN A 163 -3.82 -30.13 -9.62
CA ASN A 163 -5.14 -30.74 -9.45
C ASN A 163 -5.30 -32.09 -10.17
N LYS A 164 -4.30 -32.51 -10.95
CA LYS A 164 -4.33 -33.76 -11.73
C LYS A 164 -3.61 -34.86 -10.96
N LYS A 165 -4.36 -35.87 -10.49
CA LYS A 165 -3.80 -36.99 -9.70
C LYS A 165 -2.80 -37.83 -10.49
N ASP A 166 -3.01 -37.93 -11.79
CA ASP A 166 -2.26 -38.69 -12.79
C ASP A 166 -1.01 -37.99 -13.32
N TYR A 167 -0.82 -36.70 -13.03
CA TYR A 167 0.39 -35.99 -13.45
C TYR A 167 1.61 -36.43 -12.63
N VAL A 168 2.70 -36.78 -13.31
CA VAL A 168 3.98 -37.18 -12.71
C VAL A 168 4.98 -36.03 -12.84
N TYR A 169 5.42 -35.51 -11.70
CA TYR A 169 6.41 -34.42 -11.67
C TYR A 169 7.82 -34.92 -12.00
N SER A 170 8.57 -34.07 -12.68
CA SER A 170 9.98 -34.28 -13.00
C SER A 170 10.81 -33.04 -12.67
N VAL A 171 12.14 -33.18 -12.63
CA VAL A 171 13.07 -32.06 -12.44
C VAL A 171 12.82 -30.93 -13.45
N SER A 172 12.44 -31.28 -14.68
CA SER A 172 12.16 -30.32 -15.75
C SER A 172 11.02 -29.35 -15.44
N ASP A 173 10.06 -29.76 -14.60
CA ASP A 173 8.97 -28.90 -14.14
C ASP A 173 9.45 -27.81 -13.17
N PHE A 174 10.67 -27.93 -12.64
CA PHE A 174 11.28 -26.98 -11.72
C PHE A 174 12.41 -26.17 -12.35
N ASN A 175 12.69 -26.32 -13.66
CA ASN A 175 13.78 -25.62 -14.35
C ASN A 175 13.75 -24.09 -14.12
N SER A 176 12.57 -23.48 -14.17
CA SER A 176 12.41 -22.03 -13.91
C SER A 176 12.79 -21.60 -12.49
N ILE A 177 12.69 -22.53 -11.52
CA ILE A 177 13.10 -22.29 -10.13
C ILE A 177 14.61 -22.53 -10.00
N LEU A 178 15.10 -23.60 -10.62
CA LEU A 178 16.51 -24.01 -10.59
C LEU A 178 17.47 -22.96 -11.18
N THR A 179 17.01 -22.12 -12.12
CA THR A 179 17.85 -21.07 -12.72
C THR A 179 18.18 -19.90 -11.79
N ASN A 180 17.41 -19.73 -10.71
CA ASN A 180 17.43 -18.52 -9.89
C ASN A 180 17.78 -18.80 -8.43
N VAL A 181 18.29 -19.99 -8.12
CA VAL A 181 18.76 -20.38 -6.78
C VAL A 181 20.28 -20.61 -6.78
N THR A 182 20.89 -20.73 -5.60
CA THR A 182 22.31 -21.07 -5.50
C THR A 182 22.60 -22.48 -6.04
N VAL A 183 23.85 -22.76 -6.43
CA VAL A 183 24.27 -24.08 -6.92
C VAL A 183 23.91 -25.19 -5.93
N THR A 184 24.16 -24.98 -4.64
CA THR A 184 23.83 -25.96 -3.59
C THR A 184 22.31 -26.18 -3.47
N GLN A 185 21.50 -25.13 -3.55
CA GLN A 185 20.04 -25.26 -3.52
C GLN A 185 19.50 -25.97 -4.76
N ASN A 186 20.14 -25.74 -5.91
CA ASN A 186 19.81 -26.42 -7.16
C ASN A 186 20.07 -27.93 -7.04
N GLU A 187 21.27 -28.33 -6.59
CA GLU A 187 21.63 -29.73 -6.34
C GLU A 187 20.70 -30.39 -5.31
N GLU A 188 20.39 -29.70 -4.20
CA GLU A 188 19.48 -30.21 -3.17
C GLU A 188 18.05 -30.42 -3.70
N LEU A 189 17.56 -29.53 -4.58
CA LEU A 189 16.24 -29.64 -5.20
C LEU A 189 16.21 -30.76 -6.24
N GLU A 190 17.22 -30.84 -7.10
CA GLU A 190 17.33 -31.89 -8.12
C GLU A 190 17.42 -33.29 -7.50
N ASP A 191 18.27 -33.49 -6.47
CA ASP A 191 18.35 -34.75 -5.72
C ASP A 191 17.00 -35.11 -5.11
N SER A 192 16.35 -34.14 -4.45
CA SER A 192 15.07 -34.34 -3.78
C SER A 192 13.97 -34.78 -4.75
N ILE A 193 13.83 -34.08 -5.89
CA ILE A 193 12.81 -34.43 -6.90
C ILE A 193 13.13 -35.78 -7.54
N THR A 194 14.39 -36.04 -7.88
CA THR A 194 14.82 -37.31 -8.50
C THR A 194 14.53 -38.50 -7.59
N ARG A 195 14.86 -38.37 -6.31
CA ARG A 195 14.59 -39.41 -5.31
C ARG A 195 13.10 -39.62 -5.10
N LEU A 196 12.29 -38.56 -5.04
CA LEU A 196 10.83 -38.69 -4.93
C LEU A 196 10.21 -39.34 -6.17
N SER A 197 10.65 -38.98 -7.37
CA SER A 197 10.17 -39.62 -8.60
C SER A 197 10.46 -41.14 -8.61
N ALA A 198 11.55 -41.59 -8.00
CA ALA A 198 11.87 -43.01 -7.87
C ALA A 198 10.90 -43.78 -6.94
N TYR A 199 10.20 -43.09 -6.04
CA TYR A 199 9.18 -43.67 -5.14
C TYR A 199 7.77 -43.71 -5.75
N GLY A 200 7.60 -43.37 -7.03
CA GLY A 200 6.33 -43.49 -7.74
C GLY A 200 5.24 -42.57 -7.18
N GLU A 201 4.05 -43.12 -6.94
CA GLU A 201 2.85 -42.35 -6.53
C GLU A 201 3.06 -41.63 -5.19
N GLU A 202 3.64 -42.30 -4.19
CA GLU A 202 3.87 -41.74 -2.85
C GLU A 202 4.84 -40.55 -2.90
N GLY A 203 5.94 -40.67 -3.65
CA GLY A 203 6.86 -39.55 -3.83
C GLY A 203 6.24 -38.40 -4.63
N ASN A 204 5.44 -38.70 -5.66
CA ASN A 204 4.73 -37.71 -6.45
C ASN A 204 3.68 -36.92 -5.64
N GLU A 205 3.04 -37.57 -4.65
CA GLU A 205 2.15 -36.90 -3.71
C GLU A 205 2.89 -35.90 -2.82
N ILE A 206 4.09 -36.24 -2.34
CA ILE A 206 4.96 -35.31 -1.59
C ILE A 206 5.33 -34.10 -2.46
N ILE A 207 5.70 -34.30 -3.72
CA ILE A 207 6.02 -33.19 -4.63
C ILE A 207 4.79 -32.27 -4.79
N ARG A 208 3.60 -32.85 -5.00
CA ARG A 208 2.35 -32.10 -5.15
C ARG A 208 2.01 -31.29 -3.89
N GLU A 209 2.17 -31.88 -2.71
CA GLU A 209 1.98 -31.21 -1.40
C GLU A 209 2.88 -29.97 -1.31
N PHE A 210 4.17 -30.12 -1.64
CA PHE A 210 5.14 -29.02 -1.56
C PHE A 210 4.87 -27.93 -2.59
N ILE A 211 4.49 -28.28 -3.83
CA ILE A 211 4.07 -27.27 -4.82
C ILE A 211 2.86 -26.50 -4.30
N GLY A 212 1.85 -27.19 -3.79
CA GLY A 212 0.63 -26.58 -3.27
C GLY A 212 0.91 -25.58 -2.13
N LYS A 213 1.76 -25.99 -1.17
CA LYS A 213 2.09 -25.20 0.02
C LYS A 213 3.08 -24.07 -0.25
N TYR A 214 4.19 -24.34 -0.92
CA TYR A 214 5.31 -23.39 -1.01
C TYR A 214 5.33 -22.56 -2.29
N ILE A 215 4.68 -23.01 -3.37
CA ILE A 215 4.71 -22.29 -4.66
C ILE A 215 3.35 -21.65 -4.96
N LEU A 216 2.27 -22.43 -4.83
CA LEU A 216 0.94 -21.98 -5.25
C LEU A 216 0.27 -21.11 -4.19
N ASN A 217 0.40 -21.45 -2.91
CA ASN A 217 -0.26 -20.75 -1.81
C ASN A 217 0.69 -20.49 -0.62
N PRO A 218 1.81 -19.75 -0.81
CA PRO A 218 2.75 -19.46 0.28
C PRO A 218 2.16 -18.56 1.38
N PHE A 219 1.07 -17.84 1.08
CA PHE A 219 0.33 -17.01 2.02
C PHE A 219 -1.17 -16.98 1.70
N ILE A 220 -1.96 -16.57 2.68
CA ILE A 220 -3.40 -16.31 2.53
C ILE A 220 -3.69 -14.82 2.67
N VAL A 221 -4.76 -14.38 2.00
CA VAL A 221 -5.27 -13.01 2.09
C VAL A 221 -6.73 -13.07 2.56
N LYS A 222 -7.04 -12.38 3.65
CA LYS A 222 -8.38 -12.30 4.24
C LYS A 222 -8.79 -10.84 4.41
N THR A 223 -10.04 -10.53 4.06
CA THR A 223 -10.66 -9.25 4.40
C THR A 223 -11.27 -9.34 5.78
N ILE A 224 -10.98 -8.36 6.62
CA ILE A 224 -11.46 -8.26 8.01
C ILE A 224 -12.07 -6.88 8.25
N ASN A 225 -12.94 -6.75 9.25
CA ASN A 225 -13.44 -5.46 9.70
C ASN A 225 -12.62 -4.98 10.91
N ILE A 226 -12.18 -3.73 10.86
CA ILE A 226 -11.44 -3.02 11.92
C ILE A 226 -12.15 -1.68 12.11
N ASN A 227 -12.86 -1.51 13.23
CA ASN A 227 -13.54 -0.26 13.61
C ASN A 227 -14.39 0.32 12.47
N ASP A 228 -15.31 -0.50 11.95
CA ASP A 228 -16.22 -0.19 10.84
C ASP A 228 -15.54 0.12 9.49
N LYS A 229 -14.23 -0.10 9.37
CA LYS A 229 -13.47 -0.03 8.12
C LYS A 229 -12.96 -1.40 7.70
N LYS A 230 -12.76 -1.58 6.39
CA LYS A 230 -12.15 -2.81 5.87
C LYS A 230 -10.65 -2.79 6.11
N GLY A 231 -10.11 -3.92 6.54
CA GLY A 231 -8.69 -4.23 6.60
C GLY A 231 -8.40 -5.48 5.78
N ILE A 232 -7.16 -5.60 5.30
CA ILE A 232 -6.66 -6.79 4.62
C ILE A 232 -5.57 -7.41 5.47
N GLU A 233 -5.77 -8.67 5.84
CA GLU A 233 -4.78 -9.50 6.52
C GLU A 233 -4.08 -10.40 5.49
N ILE A 234 -2.76 -10.23 5.36
CA ILE A 234 -1.87 -11.10 4.60
C ILE A 234 -1.05 -11.91 5.59
N ARG A 235 -1.20 -13.23 5.52
CA ARG A 235 -0.64 -14.15 6.50
C ARG A 235 0.16 -15.25 5.80
N ALA A 236 1.45 -15.34 6.07
CA ALA A 236 2.28 -16.40 5.56
C ALA A 236 1.82 -17.77 6.08
N LEU A 237 1.74 -18.76 5.19
CA LEU A 237 1.53 -20.18 5.50
C LEU A 237 2.85 -20.94 5.63
N ILE A 238 3.94 -20.28 5.25
CA ILE A 238 5.32 -20.73 5.40
C ILE A 238 6.03 -19.76 6.37
N PRO A 239 7.24 -20.09 6.87
CA PRO A 239 7.91 -19.24 7.86
C PRO A 239 8.15 -17.79 7.40
N ASN A 240 8.34 -17.59 6.09
CA ASN A 240 8.76 -16.33 5.51
C ASN A 240 7.68 -15.67 4.64
N LEU A 241 7.74 -14.35 4.50
CA LEU A 241 6.91 -13.58 3.57
C LEU A 241 7.78 -12.61 2.75
N VAL A 242 7.61 -12.58 1.44
CA VAL A 242 8.35 -11.66 0.55
C VAL A 242 7.40 -10.61 -0.02
N ILE A 243 7.74 -9.33 0.12
CA ILE A 243 6.83 -8.22 -0.19
C ILE A 243 6.59 -8.07 -1.69
N SER A 244 7.62 -8.18 -2.53
CA SER A 244 7.46 -8.14 -3.99
C SER A 244 6.43 -9.16 -4.49
N SER A 245 6.44 -10.37 -3.92
CA SER A 245 5.47 -11.43 -4.22
C SER A 245 4.05 -11.08 -3.80
N VAL A 246 3.87 -10.41 -2.66
CA VAL A 246 2.56 -9.90 -2.21
C VAL A 246 2.08 -8.77 -3.13
N LEU A 247 2.96 -7.85 -3.52
CA LEU A 247 2.62 -6.76 -4.44
C LEU A 247 2.20 -7.30 -5.82
N GLU A 248 2.91 -8.30 -6.35
CA GLU A 248 2.54 -8.94 -7.62
C GLU A 248 1.17 -9.63 -7.52
N TYR A 249 0.85 -10.26 -6.38
CA TYR A 249 -0.49 -10.81 -6.14
C TYR A 249 -1.59 -9.73 -6.23
N PHE A 250 -1.33 -8.52 -5.75
CA PHE A 250 -2.30 -7.41 -5.78
C PHE A 250 -2.32 -6.61 -7.08
N LYS A 251 -1.29 -6.69 -7.92
CA LYS A 251 -1.16 -5.91 -9.16
C LYS A 251 -2.36 -6.05 -10.11
N ASN A 252 -2.93 -7.25 -10.19
CA ASN A 252 -4.10 -7.55 -11.03
C ASN A 252 -5.42 -7.65 -10.24
N ARG A 253 -5.41 -7.32 -8.94
CA ARG A 253 -6.58 -7.42 -8.07
C ARG A 253 -6.99 -6.03 -7.62
N LYS A 254 -8.20 -5.62 -7.99
CA LYS A 254 -8.75 -4.36 -7.49
C LYS A 254 -9.00 -4.48 -5.99
N VAL A 255 -8.22 -3.75 -5.19
CA VAL A 255 -8.48 -3.58 -3.77
C VAL A 255 -9.63 -2.59 -3.62
N ASP A 256 -10.57 -2.87 -2.71
CA ASP A 256 -11.68 -1.98 -2.38
C ASP A 256 -11.13 -0.66 -1.82
N ASP A 257 -11.62 0.47 -2.34
CA ASP A 257 -11.18 1.82 -1.95
C ASP A 257 -11.38 2.07 -0.43
N ASN A 258 -12.35 1.39 0.18
CA ASN A 258 -12.65 1.46 1.61
C ASN A 258 -11.68 0.68 2.50
N VAL A 259 -10.73 -0.07 1.93
CA VAL A 259 -9.66 -0.70 2.72
C VAL A 259 -8.82 0.41 3.33
N SER A 260 -8.68 0.39 4.65
CA SER A 260 -7.93 1.41 5.40
C SER A 260 -6.62 0.89 5.95
N THR A 261 -6.45 -0.43 6.02
CA THR A 261 -5.35 -1.08 6.74
C THR A 261 -4.91 -2.34 6.02
N PHE A 262 -3.60 -2.52 5.86
CA PHE A 262 -2.98 -3.78 5.46
C PHE A 262 -2.12 -4.33 6.61
N MET A 263 -2.24 -5.62 6.86
CA MET A 263 -1.53 -6.34 7.91
C MET A 263 -0.71 -7.46 7.29
N PHE A 264 0.58 -7.50 7.58
CA PHE A 264 1.54 -8.47 7.06
C PHE A 264 2.08 -9.30 8.23
N PHE A 265 1.83 -10.60 8.19
CA PHE A 265 2.20 -11.54 9.24
C PHE A 265 3.08 -12.65 8.70
N ALA A 266 4.23 -12.85 9.33
CA ALA A 266 5.09 -14.01 9.12
C ALA A 266 5.60 -14.56 10.46
N LYS A 267 5.85 -15.86 10.52
CA LYS A 267 6.35 -16.51 11.74
C LYS A 267 7.82 -16.17 11.99
N ASP A 268 8.65 -16.25 10.96
CA ASP A 268 10.08 -15.97 11.06
C ASP A 268 10.43 -14.64 10.42
N THR A 269 10.62 -14.57 9.09
CA THR A 269 11.18 -13.39 8.42
C THR A 269 10.21 -12.77 7.42
N ILE A 270 10.00 -11.44 7.49
CA ILE A 270 9.46 -10.67 6.37
C ILE A 270 10.64 -10.09 5.59
N TYR A 271 10.72 -10.38 4.30
CA TYR A 271 11.67 -9.79 3.36
C TYR A 271 11.05 -8.56 2.71
N MET A 272 11.44 -7.38 3.17
CA MET A 272 11.14 -6.08 2.59
C MET A 272 12.06 -5.83 1.40
N ASP A 273 11.80 -6.51 0.28
CA ASP A 273 12.61 -6.43 -0.94
C ASP A 273 12.08 -5.46 -2.00
N ASP A 274 10.89 -4.90 -1.77
CA ASP A 274 10.29 -3.86 -2.58
C ASP A 274 9.52 -2.85 -1.70
N ASN A 275 9.22 -1.70 -2.28
CA ASN A 275 8.59 -0.59 -1.61
C ASN A 275 7.10 -0.83 -1.38
N LEU A 276 6.65 -0.67 -0.13
CA LEU A 276 5.25 -0.34 0.14
C LEU A 276 5.05 1.15 -0.12
N GLY A 277 5.10 1.54 -1.40
CA GLY A 277 5.07 2.92 -1.86
C GLY A 277 3.67 3.52 -1.98
N MET A 278 3.60 4.80 -2.37
CA MET A 278 2.35 5.56 -2.49
C MET A 278 1.29 4.90 -3.40
N ASN A 279 1.70 4.12 -4.41
CA ASN A 279 0.77 3.43 -5.29
C ASN A 279 -0.05 2.35 -4.55
N PHE A 280 0.48 1.80 -3.46
CA PHE A 280 -0.14 0.73 -2.68
C PHE A 280 -0.58 1.21 -1.28
N ALA A 281 0.29 1.94 -0.58
CA ALA A 281 0.16 2.22 0.85
C ALA A 281 -0.34 3.64 1.20
N SER A 282 -0.50 4.54 0.21
CA SER A 282 -0.93 5.93 0.44
C SER A 282 -2.22 6.00 1.25
N GLU A 283 -2.23 6.81 2.31
CA GLU A 283 -3.38 7.02 3.22
C GLU A 283 -3.85 5.75 3.97
N LYS A 284 -3.10 4.64 3.86
CA LYS A 284 -3.45 3.35 4.49
C LYS A 284 -2.57 3.10 5.70
N ASN A 285 -3.13 2.46 6.72
CA ASN A 285 -2.33 1.92 7.81
C ASN A 285 -1.59 0.67 7.34
N ILE A 286 -0.34 0.54 7.73
CA ILE A 286 0.49 -0.62 7.45
C ILE A 286 0.94 -1.24 8.76
N ILE A 287 0.66 -2.53 8.95
CA ILE A 287 1.06 -3.30 10.13
C ILE A 287 1.98 -4.41 9.67
N LEU A 288 3.21 -4.48 10.16
CA LEU A 288 4.13 -5.59 9.93
C LEU A 288 4.43 -6.27 11.26
N ALA A 289 4.32 -7.59 11.30
CA ALA A 289 4.71 -8.36 12.47
C ALA A 289 5.37 -9.70 12.13
N SER A 290 6.56 -9.92 12.69
CA SER A 290 7.41 -11.10 12.48
C SER A 290 8.50 -11.19 13.55
N ASN A 291 9.26 -12.30 13.56
CA ASN A 291 10.48 -12.34 14.37
C ASN A 291 11.54 -11.41 13.79
N ASN A 292 11.80 -11.54 12.50
CA ASN A 292 12.87 -10.85 11.79
C ASN A 292 12.31 -10.02 10.63
N LEU A 293 12.98 -8.90 10.33
CA LEU A 293 12.72 -8.09 9.15
C LEU A 293 14.01 -7.96 8.35
N ASP A 294 14.04 -8.54 7.15
CA ASP A 294 15.17 -8.43 6.24
C ASP A 294 14.88 -7.32 5.23
N VAL A 295 15.67 -6.24 5.25
CA VAL A 295 15.40 -5.03 4.48
C VAL A 295 16.36 -4.97 3.30
N GLY A 296 15.80 -4.90 2.09
CA GLY A 296 16.56 -4.65 0.86
C GLY A 296 17.06 -3.20 0.75
N SER A 297 18.02 -2.97 -0.14
CA SER A 297 18.59 -1.63 -0.34
C SER A 297 17.53 -0.62 -0.79
N ASN A 298 17.50 0.56 -0.16
CA ASN A 298 16.61 1.69 -0.52
C ASN A 298 15.10 1.39 -0.46
N VAL A 299 14.69 0.44 0.40
CA VAL A 299 13.26 0.10 0.56
C VAL A 299 12.57 1.04 1.56
N LYS A 300 11.35 1.45 1.22
CA LYS A 300 10.51 2.33 2.04
C LYS A 300 9.09 1.81 2.24
N ILE A 301 8.55 2.13 3.41
CA ILE A 301 7.10 2.10 3.69
C ILE A 301 6.62 3.55 3.67
N ASN A 302 5.79 3.90 2.70
CA ASN A 302 5.28 5.24 2.51
C ASN A 302 3.75 5.26 2.53
N VAL A 303 3.21 5.66 3.68
CA VAL A 303 1.77 5.79 3.95
C VAL A 303 1.29 7.24 3.85
N SER A 304 2.09 8.11 3.22
CA SER A 304 1.78 9.55 3.16
C SER A 304 0.42 9.81 2.53
N GLY A 305 -0.18 10.93 2.91
CA GLY A 305 -1.40 11.41 2.28
C GLY A 305 -1.13 11.98 0.89
N LYS A 306 -2.10 11.82 -0.03
CA LYS A 306 -2.04 12.50 -1.33
C LYS A 306 -2.18 14.00 -1.16
N SER A 307 -1.40 14.75 -1.94
CA SER A 307 -1.60 16.20 -2.02
C SER A 307 -2.85 16.50 -2.84
N GLY A 308 -3.52 17.62 -2.54
CA GLY A 308 -4.67 18.09 -3.32
C GLY A 308 -4.28 18.28 -4.78
N GLU A 309 -5.20 17.96 -5.69
CA GLU A 309 -4.93 18.13 -7.12
C GLU A 309 -4.94 19.62 -7.48
N LEU A 310 -4.15 19.97 -8.48
CA LEU A 310 -4.18 21.32 -9.03
C LEU A 310 -5.53 21.51 -9.72
N VAL A 311 -6.26 22.51 -9.27
CA VAL A 311 -7.55 22.87 -9.83
C VAL A 311 -7.33 23.50 -11.20
N ASP A 312 -8.24 23.24 -12.15
CA ASP A 312 -8.21 23.89 -13.46
C ASP A 312 -8.28 25.42 -13.32
N ASN A 313 -7.28 26.10 -13.89
CA ASN A 313 -7.16 27.57 -13.87
C ASN A 313 -8.28 28.28 -14.65
N SER A 314 -9.09 27.56 -15.44
CA SER A 314 -10.27 28.12 -16.11
C SER A 314 -11.43 28.44 -15.14
N MET A 315 -11.39 27.92 -13.91
CA MET A 315 -12.43 28.08 -12.90
C MET A 315 -12.04 29.14 -11.86
N TYR A 316 -12.29 30.41 -12.17
CA TYR A 316 -11.98 31.54 -11.28
C TYR A 316 -12.57 31.37 -9.88
N GLY A 317 -11.80 31.77 -8.88
CA GLY A 317 -12.25 31.79 -7.48
C GLY A 317 -12.49 30.42 -6.83
N LYS A 318 -12.15 29.32 -7.51
CA LYS A 318 -12.32 27.96 -6.96
C LYS A 318 -11.28 27.67 -5.88
N ASN A 319 -11.72 27.13 -4.75
CA ASN A 319 -10.83 26.71 -3.67
C ASN A 319 -9.90 25.59 -4.14
N GLY A 320 -8.67 25.60 -3.63
CA GLY A 320 -7.74 24.49 -3.75
C GLY A 320 -8.26 23.28 -2.98
N GLU A 321 -7.82 22.11 -3.41
CA GLU A 321 -8.17 20.84 -2.80
C GLU A 321 -7.32 20.59 -1.56
N ASP A 322 -7.96 20.05 -0.52
CA ASP A 322 -7.28 19.69 0.72
C ASP A 322 -6.32 18.52 0.49
N GLY A 323 -5.16 18.58 1.13
CA GLY A 323 -4.27 17.43 1.25
C GLY A 323 -4.89 16.37 2.15
N ARG A 324 -4.65 15.09 1.82
CA ARG A 324 -5.15 13.95 2.59
C ARG A 324 -4.27 13.65 3.79
N ASP A 325 -4.86 13.07 4.82
CA ASP A 325 -4.12 12.58 5.98
C ASP A 325 -3.27 11.36 5.61
N ALA A 326 -2.11 11.23 6.26
CA ALA A 326 -1.33 10.01 6.20
C ALA A 326 -2.00 8.85 6.97
N GLY A 327 -1.70 7.64 6.53
CA GLY A 327 -1.91 6.43 7.33
C GLY A 327 -0.86 6.29 8.43
N ASN A 328 -1.00 5.26 9.27
CA ASN A 328 -0.04 4.95 10.33
C ASN A 328 0.81 3.72 9.98
N ILE A 329 2.00 3.62 10.55
CA ILE A 329 2.86 2.44 10.42
C ILE A 329 3.01 1.80 11.80
N TYR A 330 2.82 0.48 11.88
CA TYR A 330 2.99 -0.30 13.09
C TYR A 330 4.00 -1.42 12.80
N LEU A 331 5.08 -1.46 13.56
CA LEU A 331 6.12 -2.47 13.45
C LEU A 331 6.19 -3.27 14.74
N TYR A 332 6.00 -4.58 14.65
CA TYR A 332 6.22 -5.52 15.73
C TYR A 332 7.26 -6.55 15.29
N ILE A 333 8.54 -6.26 15.56
CA ILE A 333 9.67 -7.12 15.17
C ILE A 333 10.30 -7.70 16.43
N LYS A 334 10.16 -9.02 16.62
CA LYS A 334 10.55 -9.69 17.88
C LYS A 334 12.06 -9.68 18.13
N GLU A 335 12.82 -9.96 17.08
CA GLU A 335 14.26 -10.13 17.09
C GLU A 335 14.90 -8.91 16.43
N GLU A 336 15.20 -8.92 15.14
CA GLU A 336 16.05 -7.89 14.53
C GLU A 336 15.60 -7.40 13.15
N ILE A 337 16.09 -6.21 12.78
CA ILE A 337 16.12 -5.71 11.40
C ILE A 337 17.51 -5.97 10.84
N ARG A 338 17.60 -6.64 9.68
CA ARG A 338 18.86 -7.06 9.04
C ARG A 338 19.19 -6.24 7.78
N ASN A 339 20.46 -6.30 7.39
CA ASN A 339 21.05 -5.80 6.14
C ASN A 339 21.06 -4.28 5.96
N TYR A 340 19.91 -3.66 5.72
CA TYR A 340 19.82 -2.22 5.43
C TYR A 340 18.85 -1.51 6.37
N ARG A 341 18.98 -0.18 6.44
CA ARG A 341 18.05 0.67 7.20
C ARG A 341 16.72 0.77 6.46
N LEU A 342 15.62 0.71 7.20
CA LEU A 342 14.26 0.84 6.65
C LEU A 342 13.82 2.31 6.67
N THR A 343 13.37 2.84 5.52
CA THR A 343 12.79 4.18 5.47
C THR A 343 11.29 4.15 5.75
N LEU A 344 10.82 4.90 6.74
CA LEU A 344 9.42 5.01 7.13
C LEU A 344 8.90 6.43 6.92
N ILE A 345 7.83 6.59 6.14
CA ILE A 345 7.30 7.89 5.73
C ILE A 345 5.79 7.93 6.00
N ALA A 346 5.35 8.86 6.86
CA ALA A 346 3.95 9.06 7.20
C ALA A 346 3.57 10.56 7.16
N ASN A 347 3.84 11.22 6.05
CA ASN A 347 3.62 12.67 5.91
C ASN A 347 2.19 12.98 5.49
N GLY A 348 1.62 14.06 6.01
CA GLY A 348 0.37 14.61 5.48
C GLY A 348 0.56 15.11 4.04
N GLY A 349 -0.48 15.01 3.23
CA GLY A 349 -0.51 15.59 1.89
C GLY A 349 -0.60 17.11 1.93
N ASN A 350 -0.01 17.79 0.96
CA ASN A 350 -0.12 19.25 0.85
C ASN A 350 -1.48 19.66 0.28
N GLY A 351 -2.04 20.77 0.74
CA GLY A 351 -3.18 21.39 0.07
C GLY A 351 -2.75 22.05 -1.24
N SER A 352 -3.63 22.07 -2.24
CA SER A 352 -3.36 22.76 -3.50
C SER A 352 -3.69 24.24 -3.44
N LYS A 353 -3.10 25.03 -4.34
CA LYS A 353 -3.35 26.47 -4.43
C LYS A 353 -4.80 26.74 -4.84
N GLY A 354 -5.44 27.74 -4.22
CA GLY A 354 -6.73 28.27 -4.69
C GLY A 354 -6.60 29.10 -5.97
N ILE A 355 -7.60 29.05 -6.84
CA ILE A 355 -7.57 29.75 -8.12
C ILE A 355 -7.83 31.25 -7.93
N ASP A 356 -7.12 32.07 -8.70
CA ASP A 356 -7.26 33.52 -8.67
C ASP A 356 -8.68 33.93 -9.13
N GLY A 357 -9.15 35.09 -8.68
CA GLY A 357 -10.44 35.65 -9.08
C GLY A 357 -10.36 36.29 -10.47
N GLU A 358 -11.49 36.31 -11.17
CA GLU A 358 -11.59 36.96 -12.48
C GLU A 358 -11.52 38.49 -12.35
N ASN A 359 -10.86 39.17 -13.28
CA ASN A 359 -10.90 40.63 -13.30
C ASN A 359 -12.28 41.12 -13.75
N GLY A 360 -12.80 42.16 -13.12
CA GLY A 360 -14.06 42.78 -13.52
C GLY A 360 -13.96 43.42 -14.90
N GLU A 361 -15.05 43.31 -15.66
CA GLU A 361 -15.14 43.92 -16.98
C GLU A 361 -15.12 45.46 -16.91
N THR A 362 -14.54 46.10 -17.91
CA THR A 362 -14.56 47.57 -18.00
C THR A 362 -15.96 48.03 -18.42
N GLY A 363 -16.51 49.02 -17.71
CA GLY A 363 -17.83 49.57 -18.00
C GLY A 363 -17.87 50.24 -19.38
N ALA A 364 -19.00 50.12 -20.08
CA ALA A 364 -19.19 50.77 -21.36
C ALA A 364 -19.18 52.30 -21.23
N SER A 365 -18.59 52.98 -22.21
CA SER A 365 -18.61 54.45 -22.25
C SER A 365 -20.01 54.97 -22.58
N GLY A 366 -20.37 56.10 -21.99
CA GLY A 366 -21.63 56.77 -22.26
C GLY A 366 -21.66 57.37 -23.66
N SER A 367 -22.81 57.30 -24.33
CA SER A 367 -22.99 57.93 -25.64
C SER A 367 -22.99 59.46 -25.52
N ASN A 368 -22.38 60.15 -26.47
CA ASN A 368 -22.44 61.61 -26.56
C ASN A 368 -23.90 62.10 -26.73
N GLY A 369 -24.17 63.29 -26.23
CA GLY A 369 -25.39 64.02 -26.49
C GLY A 369 -25.41 64.55 -27.92
N ALA A 370 -26.59 64.64 -28.50
CA ALA A 370 -26.81 65.31 -29.77
C ALA A 370 -26.82 66.84 -29.59
N ASP A 371 -26.15 67.54 -30.51
CA ASP A 371 -26.17 68.99 -30.63
C ASP A 371 -27.60 69.50 -30.89
N ALA A 372 -27.90 70.70 -30.41
CA ALA A 372 -29.18 71.35 -30.66
C ALA A 372 -29.40 71.69 -32.13
N GLY A 373 -30.65 71.61 -32.57
CA GLY A 373 -31.06 72.03 -33.90
C GLY A 373 -30.94 73.54 -34.13
N TYR A 374 -31.06 73.94 -35.40
CA TYR A 374 -31.09 75.35 -35.80
C TYR A 374 -32.46 75.69 -36.40
N THR A 375 -32.97 76.88 -36.12
CA THR A 375 -34.08 77.47 -36.89
C THR A 375 -33.57 78.59 -37.79
N SER A 376 -33.99 78.59 -39.05
CA SER A 376 -33.61 79.59 -40.04
C SER A 376 -34.65 80.69 -40.24
N TYR A 377 -35.85 80.53 -39.65
CA TYR A 377 -37.02 81.33 -40.02
C TYR A 377 -37.61 82.12 -38.85
N PHE A 378 -37.46 83.45 -38.91
CA PHE A 378 -38.04 84.42 -37.98
C PHE A 378 -38.97 85.35 -38.77
N HIS A 379 -40.26 84.99 -38.85
CA HIS A 379 -41.28 85.64 -39.69
C HIS A 379 -41.39 87.16 -39.44
N GLY A 380 -40.60 87.97 -40.16
CA GLY A 380 -40.61 89.43 -40.11
C GLY A 380 -40.14 90.05 -38.77
N GLN A 381 -39.54 89.25 -37.89
CA GLN A 381 -39.18 89.69 -36.53
C GLN A 381 -37.71 90.07 -36.45
N MET A 382 -37.44 91.35 -36.15
CA MET A 382 -36.10 91.89 -35.91
C MET A 382 -35.65 91.63 -34.47
N PHE A 383 -34.36 91.40 -34.28
CA PHE A 383 -33.69 91.15 -33.00
C PHE A 383 -34.30 90.00 -32.17
N LYS A 384 -34.72 88.93 -32.85
CA LYS A 384 -35.25 87.74 -32.20
C LYS A 384 -34.24 86.60 -32.22
N GLY A 385 -34.07 85.97 -31.07
CA GLY A 385 -33.29 84.75 -30.93
C GLY A 385 -34.15 83.55 -30.55
N TYR A 386 -33.79 82.40 -31.07
CA TYR A 386 -34.28 81.10 -30.62
C TYR A 386 -33.11 80.31 -30.07
N PHE A 387 -33.20 79.96 -28.79
CA PHE A 387 -32.19 79.21 -28.08
C PHE A 387 -32.69 77.79 -27.84
N GLU A 388 -31.91 76.83 -28.31
CA GLU A 388 -32.17 75.42 -28.10
C GLU A 388 -30.96 74.78 -27.43
N LYS A 389 -31.24 73.95 -26.42
CA LYS A 389 -30.18 73.29 -25.65
C LYS A 389 -29.83 71.95 -26.29
N GLY A 390 -28.54 71.67 -26.39
CA GLY A 390 -28.05 70.35 -26.75
C GLY A 390 -28.48 69.34 -25.69
N THR A 391 -28.57 68.08 -26.09
CA THR A 391 -28.89 67.01 -25.14
C THR A 391 -27.66 66.63 -24.33
N SER A 392 -27.87 66.23 -23.09
CA SER A 392 -26.75 65.80 -22.24
C SER A 392 -26.18 64.46 -22.73
N GLY A 393 -24.85 64.35 -22.82
CA GLY A 393 -24.17 63.07 -22.91
C GLY A 393 -24.55 62.15 -21.75
N LYS A 394 -24.65 60.85 -22.06
CA LYS A 394 -25.02 59.84 -21.07
C LYS A 394 -23.82 59.54 -20.17
N LYS A 395 -24.12 59.20 -18.92
CA LYS A 395 -23.16 58.66 -17.95
C LYS A 395 -22.52 57.37 -18.48
N GLY A 396 -21.23 57.18 -18.21
CA GLY A 396 -20.55 55.91 -18.47
C GLY A 396 -20.98 54.85 -17.46
N GLU A 397 -21.02 53.60 -17.88
CA GLU A 397 -21.40 52.49 -17.01
C GLU A 397 -20.32 52.22 -15.95
N LYS A 398 -20.75 51.66 -14.83
CA LYS A 398 -19.84 51.22 -13.76
C LYS A 398 -19.01 50.02 -14.24
N GLY A 399 -17.74 49.98 -13.87
CA GLY A 399 -16.93 48.78 -14.08
C GLY A 399 -17.43 47.61 -13.23
N GLY A 400 -17.26 46.40 -13.74
CA GLY A 400 -17.58 45.16 -13.04
C GLY A 400 -16.73 44.97 -11.79
N ALA A 401 -17.27 44.25 -10.80
CA ALA A 401 -16.47 43.86 -9.64
C ALA A 401 -15.49 42.75 -10.03
N GLY A 402 -14.29 42.77 -9.44
CA GLY A 402 -13.39 41.62 -9.52
C GLY A 402 -13.96 40.43 -8.76
N GLY A 403 -13.76 39.24 -9.30
CA GLY A 403 -14.13 37.97 -8.69
C GLY A 403 -13.33 37.68 -7.41
N ASN A 404 -13.95 36.94 -6.50
CA ASN A 404 -13.26 36.46 -5.31
C ASN A 404 -12.21 35.42 -5.69
N ALA A 405 -11.14 35.36 -4.91
CA ALA A 405 -10.17 34.29 -5.03
C ALA A 405 -10.62 33.04 -4.28
N GLY A 406 -10.17 31.89 -4.75
CA GLY A 406 -10.28 30.64 -4.03
C GLY A 406 -9.32 30.60 -2.85
N ARG A 407 -9.76 29.99 -1.75
CA ARG A 407 -8.87 29.63 -0.64
C ARG A 407 -7.94 28.52 -1.08
N GLY A 408 -6.70 28.49 -0.59
CA GLY A 408 -5.87 27.30 -0.71
C GLY A 408 -6.42 26.13 0.11
N GLY A 409 -6.17 24.91 -0.33
CA GLY A 409 -6.56 23.70 0.37
C GLY A 409 -5.86 23.57 1.71
N ASN A 410 -6.52 22.96 2.69
CA ASN A 410 -5.93 22.65 3.98
C ASN A 410 -4.83 21.59 3.83
N ALA A 411 -3.89 21.59 4.77
CA ALA A 411 -2.90 20.53 4.91
C ALA A 411 -3.52 19.25 5.46
N GLY A 412 -3.10 18.11 4.93
CA GLY A 412 -3.32 16.80 5.55
C GLY A 412 -2.47 16.64 6.81
N LYS A 413 -2.97 15.85 7.76
CA LYS A 413 -2.25 15.51 8.99
C LYS A 413 -1.25 14.39 8.78
N LYS A 414 -0.13 14.47 9.48
CA LYS A 414 0.84 13.39 9.56
C LYS A 414 0.26 12.16 10.26
N GLY A 415 0.76 11.00 9.87
CA GLY A 415 0.50 9.75 10.55
C GLY A 415 1.45 9.55 11.71
N ASN A 416 1.24 8.46 12.44
CA ASN A 416 2.13 8.03 13.51
C ASN A 416 2.87 6.76 13.11
N ILE A 417 4.05 6.57 13.70
CA ILE A 417 4.85 5.35 13.56
C ILE A 417 4.99 4.73 14.95
N TYR A 418 4.51 3.51 15.09
CA TYR A 418 4.47 2.78 16.34
C TYR A 418 5.45 1.62 16.31
N PHE A 419 6.42 1.65 17.21
CA PHE A 419 7.35 0.55 17.46
C PHE A 419 6.85 -0.28 18.62
N ILE A 420 6.15 -1.35 18.28
CA ILE A 420 5.55 -2.27 19.24
C ILE A 420 6.63 -3.27 19.65
N SER A 421 6.85 -3.43 20.95
CA SER A 421 7.89 -4.30 21.50
C SER A 421 7.45 -4.89 22.85
N ASP A 422 8.19 -5.93 23.26
CA ASP A 422 8.08 -6.57 24.57
C ASP A 422 9.02 -5.92 25.60
N SER A 423 10.04 -5.19 25.14
CA SER A 423 10.98 -4.44 25.97
C SER A 423 11.48 -3.15 25.31
N GLU A 424 11.89 -2.17 26.11
CA GLU A 424 12.43 -0.90 25.59
C GLU A 424 13.77 -1.09 24.86
N GLU A 425 14.58 -2.08 25.25
CA GLU A 425 15.83 -2.42 24.57
C GLU A 425 15.59 -2.90 23.13
N GLN A 426 14.65 -3.84 22.96
CA GLN A 426 14.20 -4.30 21.65
C GLN A 426 13.69 -3.13 20.82
N LYS A 427 12.81 -2.29 21.38
CA LYS A 427 12.29 -1.10 20.70
C LYS A 427 13.39 -0.19 20.17
N ASN A 428 14.38 0.13 21.01
CA ASN A 428 15.49 0.99 20.64
C ASN A 428 16.37 0.36 19.55
N ARG A 429 16.60 -0.96 19.60
CA ARG A 429 17.30 -1.69 18.54
C ARG A 429 16.59 -1.55 17.19
N ILE A 430 15.25 -1.69 17.17
CA ILE A 430 14.46 -1.54 15.94
C ILE A 430 14.49 -0.09 15.44
N ILE A 431 14.23 0.90 16.31
CA ILE A 431 14.24 2.33 15.95
C ILE A 431 15.59 2.73 15.34
N ASN A 432 16.70 2.26 15.92
CA ASN A 432 18.04 2.58 15.44
C ASN A 432 18.33 2.07 14.03
N HIS A 433 17.51 1.16 13.47
CA HIS A 433 17.61 0.66 12.10
C HIS A 433 16.58 1.30 11.14
N CYS A 434 15.89 2.36 11.57
CA CYS A 434 14.91 3.06 10.74
C CYS A 434 15.29 4.52 10.50
N ASP A 435 15.02 4.98 9.27
CA ASP A 435 15.04 6.40 8.91
C ASP A 435 13.61 6.90 8.81
N ILE A 436 13.27 7.91 9.61
CA ILE A 436 11.88 8.29 9.86
C ILE A 436 11.60 9.69 9.34
N THR A 437 10.53 9.84 8.56
CA THR A 437 10.00 11.14 8.14
C THR A 437 8.52 11.23 8.47
N VAL A 438 8.17 12.14 9.38
CA VAL A 438 6.79 12.37 9.84
C VAL A 438 6.56 13.87 10.01
N LYS A 439 5.89 14.48 9.04
CA LYS A 439 5.51 15.90 9.05
C LYS A 439 4.09 16.11 8.55
N ASP A 440 3.42 17.12 9.09
CA ASP A 440 2.14 17.57 8.52
C ASP A 440 2.38 18.07 7.10
N GLY A 441 1.34 18.03 6.27
CA GLY A 441 1.36 18.70 4.98
C GLY A 441 1.44 20.21 5.14
N GLU A 442 1.70 20.90 4.05
CA GLU A 442 1.63 22.36 3.98
C GLU A 442 0.28 22.78 3.41
N ALA A 443 -0.31 23.84 3.97
CA ALA A 443 -1.54 24.39 3.42
C ALA A 443 -1.24 25.04 2.07
N GLY A 444 -2.15 24.86 1.12
CA GLY A 444 -2.06 25.52 -0.17
C GLY A 444 -2.15 27.04 -0.02
N PRO A 445 -1.44 27.82 -0.84
CA PRO A 445 -1.60 29.26 -0.84
C PRO A 445 -2.98 29.65 -1.37
N ASN A 446 -3.51 30.78 -0.90
CA ASN A 446 -4.74 31.36 -1.46
C ASN A 446 -4.51 31.87 -2.89
N GLY A 447 -5.58 31.87 -3.68
CA GLY A 447 -5.63 32.63 -4.92
C GLY A 447 -5.58 34.13 -4.64
N ARG A 448 -5.29 34.90 -5.68
CA ARG A 448 -5.35 36.37 -5.64
C ARG A 448 -6.73 36.86 -6.09
N PRO A 449 -7.36 37.82 -5.40
CA PRO A 449 -8.61 38.40 -5.86
C PRO A 449 -8.45 39.07 -7.22
N GLY A 450 -9.51 39.02 -8.03
CA GLY A 450 -9.57 39.76 -9.29
C GLY A 450 -9.61 41.26 -9.05
N LEU A 451 -9.03 42.01 -9.97
CA LEU A 451 -9.09 43.47 -9.95
C LEU A 451 -10.50 43.94 -10.35
N GLY A 452 -10.98 45.03 -9.76
CA GLY A 452 -12.19 45.69 -10.25
C GLY A 452 -11.98 46.27 -11.65
N GLY A 453 -13.01 46.20 -12.48
CA GLY A 453 -13.02 46.83 -13.80
C GLY A 453 -13.08 48.34 -13.70
N TYR A 454 -12.47 49.03 -14.66
CA TYR A 454 -12.58 50.48 -14.75
C TYR A 454 -13.99 50.90 -15.17
N GLY A 455 -14.48 52.04 -14.67
CA GLY A 455 -15.72 52.63 -15.17
C GLY A 455 -15.56 53.15 -16.59
N GLY A 456 -16.65 53.12 -17.37
CA GLY A 456 -16.69 53.76 -18.67
C GLY A 456 -16.65 55.28 -18.55
N SER A 457 -16.05 55.96 -19.52
CA SER A 457 -16.08 57.42 -19.57
C SER A 457 -17.49 57.93 -19.87
N GLY A 458 -17.90 59.04 -19.25
CA GLY A 458 -19.12 59.73 -19.65
C GLY A 458 -19.05 60.28 -21.08
N GLY A 459 -20.20 60.28 -21.76
CA GLY A 459 -20.35 60.92 -23.07
C GLY A 459 -20.35 62.44 -22.94
N TYR A 460 -19.87 63.12 -23.98
CA TYR A 460 -19.85 64.57 -24.04
C TYR A 460 -21.25 65.16 -24.20
N HIS A 461 -21.53 66.31 -23.57
CA HIS A 461 -22.76 67.06 -23.84
C HIS A 461 -22.76 67.65 -25.26
N GLY A 462 -23.92 67.61 -25.92
CA GLY A 462 -24.12 68.28 -27.21
C GLY A 462 -24.11 69.80 -27.05
N TYR A 463 -23.72 70.50 -28.11
CA TYR A 463 -23.67 71.98 -28.12
C TYR A 463 -25.06 72.60 -28.04
N ASN A 464 -25.18 73.70 -27.30
CA ASN A 464 -26.36 74.56 -27.38
C ASN A 464 -26.26 75.44 -28.62
N THR A 465 -27.40 75.80 -29.17
CA THR A 465 -27.51 76.60 -30.40
C THR A 465 -28.36 77.84 -30.14
N LEU A 466 -27.88 79.00 -30.61
CA LEU A 466 -28.67 80.22 -30.75
C LEU A 466 -28.76 80.58 -32.23
N SER A 467 -29.99 80.58 -32.76
CA SER A 467 -30.30 81.25 -34.02
C SER A 467 -30.75 82.68 -33.72
N PHE A 468 -30.10 83.69 -34.30
CA PHE A 468 -30.45 85.10 -34.07
C PHE A 468 -30.67 85.87 -35.37
N SER A 469 -31.78 86.59 -35.46
CA SER A 469 -32.14 87.45 -36.60
C SER A 469 -31.96 88.93 -36.24
N PRO A 470 -30.88 89.60 -36.68
CA PRO A 470 -30.66 91.02 -36.41
C PRO A 470 -31.47 91.98 -37.29
N SER A 471 -31.79 91.60 -38.52
CA SER A 471 -32.38 92.51 -39.53
C SER A 471 -33.83 92.20 -39.89
N GLY A 472 -34.41 91.11 -39.37
CA GLY A 472 -35.79 90.69 -39.64
C GLY A 472 -36.05 90.14 -41.06
N ILE A 473 -35.05 90.16 -41.93
CA ILE A 473 -35.12 89.68 -43.33
C ILE A 473 -33.81 88.95 -43.68
N ASP A 474 -33.95 87.67 -44.08
CA ASP A 474 -33.00 86.73 -44.72
C ASP A 474 -31.58 86.52 -44.17
N LYS A 475 -31.17 87.18 -43.09
CA LYS A 475 -29.86 86.94 -42.45
C LYS A 475 -30.04 86.43 -41.03
N THR A 476 -30.04 85.11 -40.86
CA THR A 476 -29.96 84.46 -39.55
C THR A 476 -28.50 84.10 -39.26
N VAL A 477 -28.01 84.49 -38.08
CA VAL A 477 -26.68 84.12 -37.58
C VAL A 477 -26.82 82.99 -36.57
N TYR A 478 -25.94 82.01 -36.64
CA TYR A 478 -25.95 80.85 -35.75
C TYR A 478 -24.74 80.87 -34.84
N TYR A 479 -24.99 80.63 -33.56
CA TYR A 479 -23.96 80.48 -32.54
C TYR A 479 -24.11 79.12 -31.90
N THR A 480 -23.02 78.38 -31.80
CA THR A 480 -22.96 77.11 -31.08
C THR A 480 -21.91 77.17 -29.99
N GLY A 481 -22.23 76.63 -28.83
CA GLY A 481 -21.30 76.59 -27.71
C GLY A 481 -21.97 76.13 -26.43
N TYR A 482 -21.19 76.15 -25.35
CA TYR A 482 -21.66 75.79 -24.01
C TYR A 482 -22.18 77.00 -23.23
N PHE A 483 -22.86 77.93 -23.90
CA PHE A 483 -23.51 79.05 -23.22
C PHE A 483 -24.88 78.63 -22.66
N THR A 484 -25.20 79.07 -21.45
CA THR A 484 -26.43 78.67 -20.74
C THR A 484 -27.59 79.64 -20.94
N SER A 485 -27.26 80.89 -21.29
CA SER A 485 -28.20 81.93 -21.66
C SER A 485 -27.53 82.93 -22.58
N TRP A 486 -28.34 83.76 -23.21
CA TRP A 486 -27.90 84.84 -24.07
C TRP A 486 -28.75 86.07 -23.80
N ASP A 487 -28.17 87.24 -24.03
CA ASP A 487 -28.86 88.52 -24.05
C ASP A 487 -28.31 89.37 -25.21
N TYR A 488 -29.02 90.41 -25.60
CA TYR A 488 -28.54 91.33 -26.62
C TYR A 488 -28.76 92.79 -26.23
N LYS A 489 -27.80 93.63 -26.60
CA LYS A 489 -27.86 95.08 -26.39
C LYS A 489 -27.86 95.80 -27.73
N LEU A 490 -28.70 96.82 -27.85
CA LEU A 490 -28.81 97.68 -29.03
C LEU A 490 -28.05 98.99 -28.77
N ASP A 491 -26.97 99.21 -29.52
CA ASP A 491 -26.24 100.48 -29.47
C ASP A 491 -26.82 101.50 -30.47
N SER A 492 -27.44 101.01 -31.56
CA SER A 492 -28.18 101.82 -32.56
C SER A 492 -29.06 100.92 -33.44
N ILE A 493 -29.88 101.48 -34.34
CA ILE A 493 -30.78 100.74 -35.25
C ILE A 493 -30.04 99.68 -36.09
N ILE A 494 -28.73 99.83 -36.33
CA ILE A 494 -27.92 98.94 -37.16
C ILE A 494 -26.75 98.28 -36.42
N LYS A 495 -26.62 98.47 -35.10
CA LYS A 495 -25.51 97.92 -34.30
C LYS A 495 -26.02 97.27 -33.02
N TYR A 496 -25.79 95.95 -32.92
CA TYR A 496 -26.19 95.13 -31.78
C TYR A 496 -24.98 94.34 -31.27
N HIS A 497 -24.98 94.02 -29.98
CA HIS A 497 -24.03 93.12 -29.34
C HIS A 497 -24.79 91.96 -28.70
N ILE A 498 -24.27 90.73 -28.86
CA ILE A 498 -24.81 89.54 -28.20
C ILE A 498 -23.86 89.18 -27.08
N GLU A 499 -24.41 89.07 -25.87
CA GLU A 499 -23.69 88.64 -24.68
C GLU A 499 -24.14 87.21 -24.34
N PHE A 500 -23.18 86.31 -24.21
CA PHE A 500 -23.42 84.94 -23.78
C PHE A 500 -23.00 84.77 -22.32
N SER A 501 -23.85 84.13 -21.51
CA SER A 501 -23.54 83.83 -20.12
C SER A 501 -23.31 82.33 -19.94
N GLY A 502 -22.35 81.97 -19.08
CA GLY A 502 -22.20 80.61 -18.55
C GLY A 502 -21.39 79.61 -19.39
N GLY A 503 -20.48 80.05 -20.28
CA GLY A 503 -19.58 79.15 -21.01
C GLY A 503 -18.35 79.85 -21.59
N SER A 504 -17.22 79.12 -21.66
CA SER A 504 -15.89 79.57 -22.07
C SER A 504 -15.82 80.16 -23.48
N TRP A 505 -14.94 81.15 -23.62
CA TRP A 505 -14.71 82.07 -24.74
C TRP A 505 -14.40 81.39 -26.10
N ASN A 506 -15.00 81.88 -27.20
CA ASN A 506 -14.33 82.04 -28.50
C ASN A 506 -15.12 82.98 -29.43
N GLU A 507 -14.44 83.99 -29.97
CA GLU A 507 -14.96 84.98 -30.94
C GLU A 507 -15.09 84.37 -32.35
N GLY A 508 -16.18 84.69 -33.06
CA GLY A 508 -16.48 84.11 -34.37
C GLY A 508 -15.71 84.72 -35.55
N LYS A 509 -15.62 83.97 -36.66
CA LYS A 509 -15.47 84.49 -38.03
C LYS A 509 -16.34 83.74 -39.02
N THR A 510 -16.77 84.45 -40.06
CA THR A 510 -17.56 83.98 -41.21
C THR A 510 -16.79 82.97 -42.08
N GLY A 511 -17.38 81.78 -42.34
CA GLY A 511 -16.89 80.84 -43.37
C GLY A 511 -17.11 79.36 -43.01
N PRO A 512 -17.03 78.42 -43.97
CA PRO A 512 -17.57 77.05 -43.87
C PRO A 512 -16.64 76.08 -43.12
N ALA A 513 -16.15 76.47 -41.95
CA ALA A 513 -15.31 75.63 -41.10
C ALA A 513 -15.99 75.49 -39.73
N ARG A 514 -16.47 74.27 -39.42
CA ARG A 514 -16.88 73.89 -38.08
C ARG A 514 -15.61 73.69 -37.25
N GLU A 515 -15.24 74.68 -36.45
CA GLU A 515 -14.30 74.48 -35.36
C GLU A 515 -15.10 74.14 -34.10
N TYR A 516 -14.91 72.91 -33.61
CA TYR A 516 -15.51 72.43 -32.37
C TYR A 516 -14.79 73.10 -31.19
N ALA A 517 -15.55 73.60 -30.21
CA ALA A 517 -14.94 73.95 -28.92
C ALA A 517 -14.33 72.68 -28.29
N GLU A 518 -13.43 72.86 -27.32
CA GLU A 518 -13.05 71.73 -26.47
C GLU A 518 -14.31 71.16 -25.82
N TYR A 519 -14.38 69.82 -25.82
CA TYR A 519 -15.54 69.09 -25.39
C TYR A 519 -16.05 69.57 -24.02
N GLY A 520 -17.35 69.82 -23.90
CA GLY A 520 -17.98 70.23 -22.65
C GLY A 520 -17.86 69.15 -21.57
N ASP A 521 -18.20 69.54 -20.33
CA ASP A 521 -18.20 68.64 -19.18
C ASP A 521 -18.83 67.30 -19.55
N ARG A 522 -18.15 66.19 -19.21
CA ARG A 522 -18.68 64.85 -19.44
C ARG A 522 -19.77 64.55 -18.41
N GLY A 523 -20.70 63.67 -18.76
CA GLY A 523 -21.46 62.97 -17.72
C GLY A 523 -20.51 62.26 -16.72
N ASP A 524 -20.96 62.03 -15.49
CA ASP A 524 -20.11 61.40 -14.46
C ASP A 524 -19.50 60.07 -14.94
N ASN A 525 -18.28 59.76 -14.49
CA ASN A 525 -17.71 58.42 -14.67
C ASN A 525 -18.41 57.39 -13.76
N GLY A 526 -18.34 56.10 -14.14
CA GLY A 526 -18.72 55.00 -13.25
C GLY A 526 -17.69 54.76 -12.12
N GLY A 527 -18.14 54.39 -10.91
CA GLY A 527 -17.28 54.16 -9.73
C GLY A 527 -16.63 52.75 -9.61
N PHE A 528 -15.74 52.54 -8.62
CA PHE A 528 -14.96 51.30 -8.36
C PHE A 528 -15.57 50.40 -7.23
N ASN A 529 -15.17 49.11 -7.09
CA ASN A 529 -15.63 48.15 -6.03
C ASN A 529 -14.47 47.33 -5.38
N ALA A 530 -14.66 46.79 -4.15
CA ALA A 530 -13.60 46.19 -3.29
C ALA A 530 -13.83 44.69 -2.84
N PRO A 531 -12.80 43.92 -2.38
CA PRO A 531 -12.80 42.44 -2.13
C PRO A 531 -13.09 41.95 -0.66
N ASN A 532 -13.26 40.61 -0.41
CA ASN A 532 -13.84 39.99 0.84
C ASN A 532 -13.05 38.76 1.47
N THR A 533 -13.19 38.41 2.79
CA THR A 533 -12.34 37.41 3.56
C THR A 533 -12.97 36.64 4.79
N LYS A 534 -12.89 35.27 4.94
CA LYS A 534 -12.82 34.43 6.23
C LYS A 534 -13.02 32.86 6.13
N LEU A 535 -12.53 32.01 7.09
CA LEU A 535 -12.77 30.51 7.33
C LEU A 535 -12.31 29.90 8.72
N SER A 536 -12.80 28.69 9.18
CA SER A 536 -12.37 27.89 10.41
C SER A 536 -12.64 26.34 10.40
N THR A 537 -12.11 25.53 11.37
CA THR A 537 -11.90 24.02 11.36
C THR A 537 -12.11 23.22 12.70
N ALA A 538 -11.89 21.88 12.69
CA ALA A 538 -12.48 20.74 13.48
C ALA A 538 -11.60 19.95 14.56
N VAL A 539 -11.93 18.63 14.80
CA VAL A 539 -11.84 17.74 16.02
C VAL A 539 -10.79 16.57 16.00
N SER A 540 -10.70 15.74 17.06
CA SER A 540 -9.71 14.74 17.58
C SER A 540 -9.82 13.21 17.22
N LYS A 541 -9.00 12.31 17.86
CA LYS A 541 -8.74 10.85 17.61
C LYS A 541 -8.23 10.06 18.87
N VAL A 542 -8.25 8.69 18.91
CA VAL A 542 -7.30 7.69 19.58
C VAL A 542 -7.52 6.20 19.09
N GLU A 543 -6.50 5.29 19.08
CA GLU A 543 -6.54 3.81 19.40
C GLU A 543 -5.18 3.02 19.22
N GLU A 544 -4.76 2.13 20.17
CA GLU A 544 -3.45 1.42 20.16
C GLU A 544 -3.44 -0.09 20.58
N ASN A 545 -4.39 -0.59 21.40
CA ASN A 545 -4.30 -1.95 22.02
C ASN A 545 -4.57 -3.16 21.09
N LEU A 546 -5.18 -2.97 19.92
CA LEU A 546 -5.68 -4.06 19.07
C LEU A 546 -4.58 -4.94 18.44
N ILE A 547 -3.35 -4.43 18.33
CA ILE A 547 -2.34 -5.02 17.43
C ILE A 547 -1.59 -6.19 18.07
N LYS A 548 -1.30 -6.13 19.37
CA LYS A 548 -0.53 -7.17 20.08
C LYS A 548 -1.28 -8.51 20.14
N GLU A 549 -2.57 -8.49 20.44
CA GLU A 549 -3.39 -9.71 20.60
C GLU A 549 -3.50 -10.52 19.30
N LYS A 550 -3.63 -9.83 18.15
CA LYS A 550 -3.75 -10.51 16.84
C LYS A 550 -2.49 -11.26 16.43
N TYR A 551 -1.31 -10.69 16.68
CA TYR A 551 -0.06 -11.36 16.33
C TYR A 551 0.19 -12.61 17.20
N GLN A 552 -0.05 -12.52 18.51
CA GLN A 552 0.10 -13.67 19.41
C GLN A 552 -0.87 -14.80 19.05
N GLY A 553 -2.12 -14.46 18.71
CA GLY A 553 -3.10 -15.43 18.20
C GLY A 553 -2.60 -16.12 16.92
N TYR A 554 -2.09 -15.36 15.94
CA TYR A 554 -1.52 -15.94 14.71
C TYR A 554 -0.37 -16.91 14.99
N CYS A 555 0.60 -16.55 15.83
CA CYS A 555 1.72 -17.42 16.15
C CYS A 555 1.31 -18.71 16.88
N SER A 556 0.16 -18.72 17.56
CA SER A 556 -0.37 -19.91 18.23
C SER A 556 -1.12 -20.87 17.28
N GLU A 557 -1.57 -20.38 16.12
CA GLU A 557 -2.30 -21.16 15.12
C GLU A 557 -1.38 -21.92 14.13
N ILE A 558 -0.08 -21.58 14.08
CA ILE A 558 0.96 -22.24 13.24
C ILE A 558 2.00 -22.96 14.10
#